data_AF-A0A2U2RQJ4-F1
#
_entry.id   AF-A0A2U2RQJ4-F1
#
_cell.length_a   1.000
_cell.length_b   1.000
_cell.length_c   1.000
_cell.angle_alpha   90.00
_cell.angle_beta   90.00
_cell.angle_gamma   90.00
#
_symmetry.space_group_name_H-M   'P 1'
#
loop_
_entity.id
_entity.type
_entity.pdbx_description
1 polymer ?
#
loop_
_entity_poly.entity_id
_entity_poly.type
_entity_poly.pdbx_seq_one_letter_code
_entity_poly.pdbx_strand_id
1 'polypeptide(L)'
;MHHKFGVPRDAEFHGQCMFQYKDDWKCMKGMHRQSAGIYRAAMRILADSGARLVIRGVHVGQLQERYREHAHNPHQVSLQHCLERVNMIAEQERDDVSIMADKVADQAAQEGQIARYQLIGNTEGYFPSDLARIKMPFQWEDSRMLYGLQMIDMALFMCGRASGIDSAKKLNDGDKAVLKIVDVIRPAIMPQSAVWYPLEKRTDYGFLTKLS
;
A
#
# COMPACT_ATOMS: atom_id res chain seq x y z
N MET A 1 19.77 -5.29 -14.37
CA MET A 1 20.67 -4.99 -13.23
C MET A 1 20.86 -6.18 -12.24
N HIS A 2 20.05 -7.26 -12.30
CA HIS A 2 19.96 -8.30 -11.25
C HIS A 2 20.90 -9.51 -11.41
N HIS A 3 21.28 -9.85 -12.65
CA HIS A 3 22.14 -11.01 -12.94
C HIS A 3 23.49 -11.03 -12.26
N LYS A 4 24.05 -9.84 -12.00
CA LYS A 4 25.38 -9.69 -11.41
C LYS A 4 25.46 -10.28 -9.98
N PHE A 5 24.32 -10.45 -9.32
CA PHE A 5 24.25 -10.87 -7.92
C PHE A 5 23.57 -12.23 -7.74
N GLY A 6 23.29 -12.96 -8.83
CA GLY A 6 22.67 -14.29 -8.77
C GLY A 6 21.18 -14.27 -8.40
N VAL A 7 20.49 -13.15 -8.58
CA VAL A 7 19.02 -13.08 -8.44
C VAL A 7 18.38 -13.72 -9.68
N PRO A 8 17.41 -14.64 -9.54
CA PRO A 8 16.67 -15.23 -10.65
C PRO A 8 16.03 -14.18 -11.58
N ARG A 9 15.82 -14.51 -12.86
CA ARG A 9 15.21 -13.57 -13.84
C ARG A 9 13.74 -13.29 -13.53
N ASP A 10 13.08 -14.32 -13.05
CA ASP A 10 11.69 -14.42 -12.67
C ASP A 10 11.48 -14.18 -11.16
N ALA A 11 12.52 -13.66 -10.48
CA ALA A 11 12.41 -13.28 -9.08
C ALA A 11 11.31 -12.24 -8.91
N GLU A 12 10.35 -12.55 -8.06
CA GLU A 12 9.25 -11.65 -7.74
C GLU A 12 9.77 -10.50 -6.88
N PHE A 13 9.38 -9.28 -7.24
CA PHE A 13 9.72 -8.09 -6.47
C PHE A 13 8.75 -7.91 -5.29
N HIS A 14 8.72 -8.89 -4.39
CA HIS A 14 7.94 -8.83 -3.16
C HIS A 14 8.73 -8.11 -2.05
N GLY A 15 8.19 -6.99 -1.57
CA GLY A 15 8.87 -6.07 -0.67
C GLY A 15 9.40 -6.77 0.60
N GLN A 16 8.56 -7.56 1.26
CA GLN A 16 8.99 -8.25 2.47
C GLN A 16 10.15 -9.23 2.21
N CYS A 17 10.07 -10.03 1.14
CA CYS A 17 11.11 -11.02 0.82
C CYS A 17 12.42 -10.37 0.40
N MET A 18 12.34 -9.29 -0.38
CA MET A 18 13.50 -8.46 -0.72
C MET A 18 14.18 -7.85 0.50
N PHE A 19 13.39 -7.35 1.45
CA PHE A 19 13.91 -6.69 2.66
C PHE A 19 14.53 -7.69 3.64
N GLN A 20 13.95 -8.88 3.76
CA GLN A 20 14.39 -9.93 4.68
C GLN A 20 15.37 -10.93 4.06
N TYR A 21 15.73 -10.78 2.78
CA TYR A 21 16.59 -11.70 2.03
C TYR A 21 16.04 -13.14 2.04
N LYS A 22 14.74 -13.27 1.77
CA LYS A 22 14.03 -14.55 1.69
C LYS A 22 13.83 -14.98 0.24
N ASP A 23 13.50 -16.25 0.06
CA ASP A 23 13.16 -16.85 -1.23
C ASP A 23 14.19 -16.52 -2.33
N ASP A 24 13.74 -15.93 -3.44
CA ASP A 24 14.57 -15.55 -4.60
C ASP A 24 15.65 -14.51 -4.26
N TRP A 25 15.55 -13.86 -3.10
CA TRP A 25 16.42 -12.77 -2.66
C TRP A 25 17.48 -13.19 -1.64
N LYS A 26 17.60 -14.49 -1.31
CA LYS A 26 18.60 -15.01 -0.36
C LYS A 26 20.04 -14.65 -0.73
N CYS A 27 20.35 -14.64 -2.03
CA CYS A 27 21.69 -14.29 -2.54
C CYS A 27 22.11 -12.83 -2.25
N MET A 28 21.14 -11.96 -1.95
CA MET A 28 21.39 -10.55 -1.63
C MET A 28 21.73 -10.30 -0.16
N LYS A 29 21.77 -11.34 0.69
CA LYS A 29 22.09 -11.20 2.11
C LYS A 29 23.46 -10.56 2.30
N GLY A 30 23.52 -9.49 3.11
CA GLY A 30 24.73 -8.68 3.32
C GLY A 30 25.00 -7.63 2.23
N MET A 31 24.27 -7.66 1.11
CA MET A 31 24.37 -6.68 0.01
C MET A 31 23.37 -5.52 0.20
N HIS A 32 23.34 -4.95 1.40
CA HIS A 32 22.33 -3.96 1.81
C HIS A 32 22.23 -2.76 0.85
N ARG A 33 23.38 -2.23 0.40
CA ARG A 33 23.43 -1.07 -0.52
C ARG A 33 22.83 -1.40 -1.89
N GLN A 34 23.07 -2.61 -2.39
CA GLN A 34 22.59 -3.09 -3.68
C GLN A 34 21.08 -3.32 -3.62
N SER A 35 20.57 -3.97 -2.58
CA SER A 35 19.13 -4.14 -2.37
C SER A 35 18.40 -2.79 -2.26
N ALA A 36 18.94 -1.85 -1.48
CA ALA A 36 18.40 -0.49 -1.43
C ALA A 36 18.48 0.23 -2.78
N GLY A 37 19.50 -0.06 -3.60
CA GLY A 37 19.59 0.42 -4.99
C GLY A 37 18.46 -0.08 -5.87
N ILE A 38 18.10 -1.36 -5.75
CA ILE A 38 16.99 -1.98 -6.49
C ILE A 38 15.67 -1.32 -6.11
N TYR A 39 15.41 -1.17 -4.81
CA TYR A 39 14.21 -0.47 -4.33
C TYR A 39 14.11 0.95 -4.88
N ARG A 40 15.20 1.73 -4.80
CA ARG A 40 15.21 3.10 -5.32
C ARG A 40 14.98 3.14 -6.83
N ALA A 41 15.51 2.19 -7.59
CA ALA A 41 15.26 2.10 -9.03
C ALA A 41 13.77 1.83 -9.32
N ALA A 42 13.16 0.86 -8.63
CA ALA A 42 11.73 0.56 -8.78
C ALA A 42 10.85 1.77 -8.39
N MET A 43 11.15 2.41 -7.24
CA MET A 43 10.41 3.61 -6.79
C MET A 43 10.58 4.78 -7.76
N ARG A 44 11.75 4.95 -8.36
CA ARG A 44 11.98 5.98 -9.38
C ARG A 44 11.13 5.73 -10.62
N ILE A 45 11.11 4.50 -11.12
CA ILE A 45 10.26 4.12 -12.26
C ILE A 45 8.78 4.38 -11.95
N LEU A 46 8.33 4.03 -10.74
CA LEU A 46 6.94 4.30 -10.33
C LEU A 46 6.65 5.81 -10.32
N ALA A 47 7.52 6.61 -9.71
CA ALA A 47 7.35 8.07 -9.64
C ALA A 47 7.36 8.72 -11.03
N ASP A 48 8.29 8.29 -11.89
CA ASP A 48 8.46 8.86 -13.23
C ASP A 48 7.37 8.38 -14.22
N SER A 49 6.61 7.33 -13.88
CA SER A 49 5.49 6.84 -14.71
C SER A 49 4.27 7.78 -14.73
N GLY A 50 4.20 8.75 -13.82
CA GLY A 50 3.01 9.59 -13.63
C GLY A 50 1.90 8.91 -12.82
N ALA A 51 2.15 7.73 -12.26
CA ALA A 51 1.22 7.06 -11.37
C ALA A 51 0.93 7.90 -10.12
N ARG A 52 -0.32 7.83 -9.65
CA ARG A 52 -0.78 8.43 -8.41
C ARG A 52 -0.99 7.34 -7.37
N LEU A 53 -0.22 7.40 -6.29
CA LEU A 53 -0.20 6.39 -5.25
C LEU A 53 -1.08 6.83 -4.08
N VAL A 54 -2.12 6.06 -3.79
CA VAL A 54 -2.98 6.24 -2.61
C VAL A 54 -2.70 5.10 -1.63
N ILE A 55 -2.32 5.44 -0.40
CA ILE A 55 -2.06 4.47 0.67
C ILE A 55 -3.05 4.70 1.81
N ARG A 56 -3.78 3.66 2.19
CA ARG A 56 -4.71 3.70 3.32
C ARG A 56 -4.38 2.59 4.31
N GLY A 57 -4.38 2.96 5.59
CA GLY A 57 -4.17 2.01 6.68
C GLY A 57 -5.09 2.28 7.86
N VAL A 58 -5.12 1.33 8.79
CA VAL A 58 -5.81 1.44 10.07
C VAL A 58 -4.90 0.94 11.20
N HIS A 59 -4.95 1.63 12.34
CA HIS A 59 -4.23 1.19 13.53
C HIS A 59 -4.93 -0.02 14.17
N VAL A 60 -4.38 -1.22 13.91
CA VAL A 60 -5.00 -2.52 14.27
C VAL A 60 -5.36 -2.61 15.76
N GLY A 61 -4.44 -2.27 16.66
CA GLY A 61 -4.71 -2.38 18.11
C GLY A 61 -5.85 -1.47 18.58
N GLN A 62 -5.99 -0.29 17.97
CA GLN A 62 -7.06 0.65 18.32
C GLN A 62 -8.40 0.23 17.70
N LEU A 63 -8.38 -0.38 16.52
CA LEU A 63 -9.57 -0.97 15.90
C LEU A 63 -10.13 -2.10 16.78
N GLN A 64 -9.25 -3.03 17.16
CA GLN A 64 -9.60 -4.15 18.03
C GLN A 64 -10.07 -3.68 19.40
N GLU A 65 -9.42 -2.70 20.01
CA GLU A 65 -9.83 -2.17 21.31
C GLU A 65 -11.19 -1.45 21.25
N ARG A 66 -11.42 -0.66 20.20
CA ARG A 66 -12.65 0.12 20.04
C ARG A 66 -13.88 -0.75 19.81
N TYR A 67 -13.75 -1.80 18.97
CA TYR A 67 -14.89 -2.59 18.51
C TYR A 67 -14.92 -4.01 19.08
N ARG A 68 -13.84 -4.47 19.73
CA ARG A 68 -13.72 -5.78 20.38
C ARG A 68 -14.11 -6.93 19.44
N GLU A 69 -15.05 -7.78 19.86
CA GLU A 69 -15.59 -8.89 19.07
C GLU A 69 -16.29 -8.47 17.77
N HIS A 70 -16.68 -7.20 17.65
CA HIS A 70 -17.27 -6.62 16.45
C HIS A 70 -16.24 -5.90 15.56
N ALA A 71 -14.94 -5.99 15.87
CA ALA A 71 -13.91 -5.39 15.05
C ALA A 71 -13.88 -6.06 13.67
N HIS A 72 -14.17 -5.27 12.63
CA HIS A 72 -13.95 -5.70 11.25
C HIS A 72 -12.47 -6.03 11.02
N ASN A 73 -12.22 -6.90 10.04
CA ASN A 73 -10.87 -7.23 9.63
C ASN A 73 -10.13 -5.94 9.17
N PRO A 74 -8.93 -5.63 9.71
CA PRO A 74 -8.15 -4.47 9.31
C PRO A 74 -7.90 -4.35 7.80
N HIS A 75 -7.75 -5.49 7.12
CA HIS A 75 -7.59 -5.55 5.66
C HIS A 75 -8.84 -5.01 4.95
N GLN A 76 -10.02 -5.46 5.35
CA GLN A 76 -11.29 -5.02 4.77
C GLN A 76 -11.52 -3.52 4.99
N VAL A 77 -11.25 -3.01 6.21
CA VAL A 77 -11.37 -1.59 6.53
C VAL A 77 -10.41 -0.74 5.68
N SER A 78 -9.16 -1.19 5.54
CA SER A 78 -8.15 -0.46 4.74
C SER A 78 -8.49 -0.48 3.26
N LEU A 79 -8.99 -1.60 2.73
CA LEU A 79 -9.45 -1.72 1.34
C LEU A 79 -10.62 -0.78 1.07
N GLN A 80 -11.65 -0.77 1.93
CA GLN A 80 -12.78 0.15 1.81
C GLN A 80 -12.30 1.61 1.77
N HIS A 81 -11.49 2.02 2.74
CA HIS A 81 -10.95 3.39 2.77
C HIS A 81 -10.13 3.73 1.52
N CYS A 82 -9.40 2.76 0.95
CA CYS A 82 -8.65 2.93 -0.29
C CYS A 82 -9.58 3.18 -1.47
N LEU A 83 -10.60 2.34 -1.63
CA LEU A 83 -11.59 2.44 -2.70
C LEU A 83 -12.40 3.74 -2.61
N GLU A 84 -12.75 4.20 -1.42
CA GLU A 84 -13.40 5.51 -1.23
C GLU A 84 -12.53 6.66 -1.75
N ARG A 85 -11.21 6.60 -1.55
CA ARG A 85 -10.30 7.64 -2.06
C ARG A 85 -10.11 7.54 -3.56
N VAL A 86 -10.02 6.33 -4.11
CA VAL A 86 -9.98 6.10 -5.57
C VAL A 86 -11.27 6.60 -6.22
N ASN A 87 -12.42 6.29 -5.65
CA ASN A 87 -13.72 6.77 -6.11
C ASN A 87 -13.78 8.31 -6.10
N MET A 88 -13.36 8.94 -5.00
CA MET A 88 -13.31 10.41 -4.92
C MET A 88 -12.44 11.04 -6.01
N ILE A 89 -11.28 10.43 -6.33
CA ILE A 89 -10.42 10.90 -7.43
C ILE A 89 -11.14 10.73 -8.78
N ALA A 90 -11.75 9.56 -9.00
CA ALA A 90 -12.49 9.26 -10.23
C ALA A 90 -13.67 10.22 -10.44
N GLU A 91 -14.40 10.59 -9.37
CA GLU A 91 -15.47 11.59 -9.41
C GLU A 91 -14.96 12.97 -9.83
N GLN A 92 -13.81 13.39 -9.29
CA GLN A 92 -13.17 14.66 -9.64
C GLN A 92 -12.77 14.69 -11.13
N GLU A 93 -12.30 13.55 -11.64
CA GLU A 93 -11.91 13.38 -13.04
C GLU A 93 -13.09 13.09 -13.97
N ARG A 94 -14.28 12.81 -13.40
CA ARG A 94 -15.50 12.43 -14.12
C ARG A 94 -15.30 11.19 -14.99
N ASP A 95 -14.57 10.21 -14.46
CA ASP A 95 -14.26 8.95 -15.14
C ASP A 95 -14.60 7.75 -14.25
N ASP A 96 -14.75 6.58 -14.86
CA ASP A 96 -15.02 5.32 -14.18
C ASP A 96 -13.78 4.43 -14.19
N VAL A 97 -13.40 3.92 -13.02
CA VAL A 97 -12.14 3.20 -12.78
C VAL A 97 -12.38 1.69 -12.71
N SER A 98 -11.56 0.92 -13.43
CA SER A 98 -11.44 -0.52 -13.26
C SER A 98 -10.36 -0.85 -12.22
N ILE A 99 -10.62 -1.85 -11.38
CA ILE A 99 -9.69 -2.27 -10.32
C ILE A 99 -9.01 -3.56 -10.73
N MET A 100 -7.68 -3.56 -10.63
CA MET A 100 -6.84 -4.75 -10.70
C MET A 100 -6.18 -4.93 -9.34
N ALA A 101 -6.33 -6.12 -8.76
CA ALA A 101 -5.91 -6.42 -7.39
C ALA A 101 -5.17 -7.75 -7.34
N ASP A 102 -4.27 -7.88 -6.37
CA ASP A 102 -3.58 -9.14 -6.11
C ASP A 102 -4.55 -10.18 -5.53
N LYS A 103 -4.39 -11.44 -5.92
CA LYS A 103 -5.24 -12.54 -5.47
C LYS A 103 -5.15 -12.72 -3.96
N VAL A 104 -6.29 -12.59 -3.29
CA VAL A 104 -6.47 -12.91 -1.87
C VAL A 104 -7.23 -14.23 -1.69
N ALA A 105 -7.23 -14.81 -0.49
CA ALA A 105 -7.99 -16.04 -0.23
C ALA A 105 -9.52 -15.83 -0.39
N ASP A 106 -10.03 -14.69 0.07
CA ASP A 106 -11.46 -14.40 0.15
C ASP A 106 -11.94 -13.38 -0.90
N GLN A 107 -11.52 -13.53 -2.16
CA GLN A 107 -11.84 -12.60 -3.27
C GLN A 107 -13.34 -12.31 -3.39
N ALA A 108 -14.16 -13.38 -3.42
CA ALA A 108 -15.60 -13.28 -3.56
C ALA A 108 -16.26 -12.52 -2.40
N ALA A 109 -15.73 -12.66 -1.17
CA ALA A 109 -16.25 -11.94 -0.02
C ALA A 109 -15.92 -10.44 -0.09
N GLN A 110 -14.69 -10.10 -0.52
CA GLN A 110 -14.29 -8.70 -0.72
C GLN A 110 -15.15 -8.04 -1.81
N GLU A 111 -15.29 -8.68 -2.98
CA GLU A 111 -16.13 -8.16 -4.07
C GLU A 111 -17.60 -8.04 -3.66
N GLY A 112 -18.15 -9.06 -3.01
CA GLY A 112 -19.54 -9.06 -2.56
C GLY A 112 -19.84 -7.92 -1.60
N GLN A 113 -18.90 -7.57 -0.71
CA GLN A 113 -19.06 -6.45 0.19
C GLN A 113 -19.03 -5.09 -0.54
N ILE A 114 -18.14 -4.91 -1.52
CA ILE A 114 -18.09 -3.68 -2.33
C ILE A 114 -19.35 -3.54 -3.19
N ALA A 115 -19.78 -4.63 -3.84
CA ALA A 115 -21.04 -4.64 -4.60
C ALA A 115 -22.25 -4.30 -3.73
N ARG A 116 -22.26 -4.77 -2.47
CA ARG A 116 -23.28 -4.42 -1.50
C ARG A 116 -23.25 -2.93 -1.14
N TYR A 117 -22.07 -2.30 -0.99
CA TYR A 117 -21.98 -0.86 -0.75
C TYR A 117 -22.54 -0.05 -1.91
N GLN A 118 -22.26 -0.45 -3.16
CA GLN A 118 -22.86 0.18 -4.35
C GLN A 118 -24.37 0.03 -4.39
N LEU A 119 -24.90 -1.14 -4.02
CA LEU A 119 -26.35 -1.39 -3.99
C LEU A 119 -27.07 -0.56 -2.92
N ILE A 120 -26.48 -0.45 -1.73
CA ILE A 120 -27.04 0.33 -0.61
C ILE A 120 -26.79 1.84 -0.81
N GLY A 121 -25.82 2.20 -1.65
CA GLY A 121 -25.43 3.58 -1.94
C GLY A 121 -24.56 4.21 -0.87
N ASN A 122 -23.93 3.41 0.01
CA ASN A 122 -23.05 3.95 1.05
C ASN A 122 -22.11 2.91 1.68
N THR A 123 -20.85 3.29 1.88
CA THR A 123 -19.90 2.57 2.73
C THR A 123 -20.13 2.87 4.22
N GLU A 124 -19.53 2.07 5.09
CA GLU A 124 -19.60 2.27 6.53
C GLU A 124 -18.57 3.31 7.01
N GLY A 125 -18.94 4.17 7.96
CA GLY A 125 -17.99 5.10 8.59
C GLY A 125 -18.34 6.58 8.42
N TYR A 126 -17.35 7.45 8.67
CA TYR A 126 -17.57 8.89 8.83
C TYR A 126 -17.61 9.67 7.51
N PHE A 127 -16.94 9.17 6.47
CA PHE A 127 -16.91 9.78 5.14
C PHE A 127 -17.36 8.76 4.10
N PRO A 128 -18.64 8.40 4.10
CA PRO A 128 -19.08 7.24 3.37
C PRO A 128 -19.26 7.57 1.88
N SER A 129 -19.17 6.56 1.03
CA SER A 129 -19.20 6.67 -0.43
C SER A 129 -20.11 5.59 -1.02
N ASP A 130 -20.78 5.87 -2.11
CA ASP A 130 -21.52 4.86 -2.89
C ASP A 130 -20.59 4.03 -3.79
N LEU A 131 -19.31 4.38 -3.90
CA LEU A 131 -18.33 3.78 -4.81
C LEU A 131 -18.79 3.76 -6.28
N ALA A 132 -19.62 4.73 -6.70
CA ALA A 132 -20.30 4.72 -8.00
C ALA A 132 -19.36 4.72 -9.22
N ARG A 133 -18.11 5.18 -9.07
CA ARG A 133 -17.11 5.21 -10.15
C ARG A 133 -16.27 3.95 -10.26
N ILE A 134 -16.46 2.98 -9.36
CA ILE A 134 -15.69 1.74 -9.37
C ILE A 134 -16.42 0.69 -10.21
N LYS A 135 -15.79 0.24 -11.30
CA LYS A 135 -16.33 -0.82 -12.16
C LYS A 135 -16.11 -2.19 -11.50
N MET A 136 -17.19 -2.96 -11.42
CA MET A 136 -17.18 -4.36 -10.99
C MET A 136 -17.27 -5.31 -12.21
N PRO A 137 -16.74 -6.54 -12.13
CA PRO A 137 -15.95 -7.10 -11.03
C PRO A 137 -14.50 -6.58 -11.02
N PHE A 138 -13.75 -6.89 -9.97
CA PHE A 138 -12.31 -6.62 -9.95
C PHE A 138 -11.57 -7.66 -10.80
N GLN A 139 -10.41 -7.26 -11.33
CA GLN A 139 -9.47 -8.16 -12.00
C GLN A 139 -8.49 -8.70 -10.96
N TRP A 140 -8.70 -9.93 -10.51
CA TRP A 140 -7.82 -10.59 -9.54
C TRP A 140 -6.69 -11.31 -10.24
N GLU A 141 -5.47 -10.83 -10.04
CA GLU A 141 -4.28 -11.28 -10.75
C GLU A 141 -3.23 -11.84 -9.79
N ASP A 142 -2.39 -12.74 -10.30
CA ASP A 142 -1.21 -13.17 -9.56
C ASP A 142 -0.15 -12.07 -9.65
N SER A 143 0.21 -11.46 -8.52
CA SER A 143 1.21 -10.40 -8.47
C SER A 143 2.55 -10.80 -9.07
N ARG A 144 2.93 -12.10 -9.08
CA ARG A 144 4.14 -12.59 -9.76
C ARG A 144 4.17 -12.29 -11.26
N MET A 145 3.01 -12.16 -11.88
CA MET A 145 2.87 -11.94 -13.32
C MET A 145 2.85 -10.47 -13.71
N LEU A 146 2.63 -9.56 -12.77
CA LEU A 146 2.39 -8.15 -13.04
C LEU A 146 3.31 -7.22 -12.25
N TYR A 147 4.23 -6.57 -12.95
CA TYR A 147 5.15 -5.61 -12.36
C TYR A 147 4.45 -4.44 -11.66
N GLY A 148 3.27 -4.03 -12.14
CA GLY A 148 2.48 -2.98 -11.48
C GLY A 148 2.08 -3.35 -10.05
N LEU A 149 1.59 -4.59 -9.84
CA LEU A 149 1.23 -5.09 -8.51
C LEU A 149 2.47 -5.23 -7.62
N GLN A 150 3.58 -5.76 -8.15
CA GLN A 150 4.83 -5.86 -7.40
C GLN A 150 5.38 -4.49 -7.00
N MET A 151 5.30 -3.49 -7.89
CA MET A 151 5.73 -2.12 -7.58
C MET A 151 4.90 -1.48 -6.47
N ILE A 152 3.57 -1.72 -6.47
CA ILE A 152 2.68 -1.24 -5.42
C ILE A 152 2.99 -1.94 -4.09
N ASP A 153 3.22 -3.27 -4.09
CA ASP A 153 3.63 -4.02 -2.89
C ASP A 153 4.95 -3.47 -2.31
N MET A 154 5.97 -3.27 -3.15
CA MET A 154 7.24 -2.67 -2.72
C MET A 154 7.05 -1.27 -2.10
N ALA A 155 6.23 -0.43 -2.75
CA ALA A 155 5.97 0.93 -2.28
C ALA A 155 5.21 0.92 -0.94
N LEU A 156 4.16 0.10 -0.84
CA LEU A 156 3.36 -0.08 0.36
C LEU A 156 4.23 -0.60 1.52
N PHE A 157 5.06 -1.61 1.27
CA PHE A 157 5.97 -2.16 2.27
C PHE A 157 6.93 -1.09 2.80
N MET A 158 7.58 -0.33 1.92
CA MET A 158 8.52 0.71 2.33
C MET A 158 7.84 1.86 3.07
N CYS A 159 6.67 2.29 2.61
CA CYS A 159 5.86 3.29 3.29
C CYS A 159 5.40 2.82 4.68
N GLY A 160 4.94 1.58 4.79
CA GLY A 160 4.58 0.96 6.06
C GLY A 160 5.76 0.91 7.03
N ARG A 161 6.94 0.52 6.55
CA ARG A 161 8.19 0.54 7.34
C ARG A 161 8.54 1.96 7.79
N ALA A 162 8.44 2.95 6.91
CA ALA A 162 8.72 4.35 7.26
C ALA A 162 7.75 4.89 8.32
N SER A 163 6.46 4.56 8.22
CA SER A 163 5.45 5.01 9.18
C SER A 163 5.66 4.44 10.59
N GLY A 164 6.34 3.30 10.72
CA GLY A 164 6.70 2.69 12.00
C GLY A 164 8.02 3.22 12.60
N ILE A 165 8.73 4.12 11.93
CA ILE A 165 9.97 4.69 12.45
C ILE A 165 9.64 5.72 13.54
N ASP A 166 10.15 5.48 14.74
CA ASP A 166 10.04 6.40 15.86
C ASP A 166 11.01 7.58 15.70
N SER A 167 10.48 8.70 15.20
CA SER A 167 11.25 9.94 14.98
C SER A 167 11.89 10.52 16.25
N ALA A 168 11.44 10.13 17.45
CA ALA A 168 12.05 10.58 18.70
C ALA A 168 13.36 9.85 19.03
N LYS A 169 13.66 8.74 18.34
CA LYS A 169 14.87 7.93 18.53
C LYS A 169 15.93 8.27 17.49
N LYS A 170 17.20 8.04 17.86
CA LYS A 170 18.32 8.14 16.92
C LYS A 170 18.16 7.09 15.81
N LEU A 171 18.00 7.57 14.58
CA LEU A 171 17.84 6.73 13.39
C LEU A 171 19.07 5.85 13.15
N ASN A 172 18.84 4.56 12.94
CA ASN A 172 19.89 3.64 12.47
C ASN A 172 20.06 3.74 10.94
N ASP A 173 21.09 3.09 10.39
CA ASP A 173 21.38 3.19 8.95
C ASP A 173 20.32 2.50 8.06
N GLY A 174 19.62 1.49 8.58
CA GLY A 174 18.47 0.87 7.93
C GLY A 174 17.28 1.82 7.86
N ASP A 175 16.97 2.52 8.96
CA ASP A 175 15.90 3.54 9.00
C ASP A 175 16.18 4.63 7.96
N LYS A 176 17.41 5.18 7.95
CA LYS A 176 17.83 6.17 6.95
C LYS A 176 17.70 5.66 5.52
N ALA A 177 17.97 4.37 5.27
CA ALA A 177 17.83 3.79 3.94
C ALA A 177 16.36 3.67 3.51
N VAL A 178 15.47 3.25 4.42
CA VAL A 178 14.02 3.22 4.20
C VAL A 178 13.50 4.62 3.86
N LEU A 179 13.86 5.62 4.66
CA LEU A 179 13.44 7.01 4.44
C LEU A 179 13.90 7.53 3.06
N LYS A 180 15.16 7.27 2.69
CA LYS A 180 15.67 7.64 1.37
C LYS A 180 14.96 6.95 0.20
N ILE A 181 14.47 5.72 0.38
CA ILE A 181 13.68 5.02 -0.64
C ILE A 181 12.30 5.69 -0.75
N VAL A 182 11.67 5.98 0.38
CA VAL A 182 10.36 6.61 0.43
C VAL A 182 10.38 8.02 -0.13
N ASP A 183 11.45 8.79 0.10
CA ASP A 183 11.62 10.13 -0.49
C ASP A 183 11.62 10.11 -2.02
N VAL A 184 12.04 9.00 -2.64
CA VAL A 184 12.01 8.85 -4.11
C VAL A 184 10.56 8.76 -4.61
N ILE A 185 9.69 8.04 -3.91
CA ILE A 185 8.29 7.84 -4.33
C ILE A 185 7.33 8.90 -3.78
N ARG A 186 7.78 9.70 -2.80
CA ARG A 186 7.01 10.79 -2.18
C ARG A 186 6.25 11.67 -3.19
N PRO A 187 6.80 12.08 -4.35
CA PRO A 187 6.07 12.91 -5.30
C PRO A 187 4.84 12.24 -5.92
N ALA A 188 4.80 10.90 -6.00
CA ALA A 188 3.65 10.16 -6.52
C ALA A 188 2.56 9.95 -5.46
N ILE A 189 2.90 10.13 -4.17
CA ILE A 189 1.99 9.85 -3.06
C ILE A 189 0.97 10.96 -2.93
N MET A 190 -0.29 10.59 -3.09
CA MET A 190 -1.42 11.49 -3.03
C MET A 190 -1.67 11.98 -1.59
N PRO A 191 -1.99 13.27 -1.38
CA PRO A 191 -2.31 13.84 -0.06
C PRO A 191 -3.46 13.14 0.70
N GLN A 192 -4.29 12.40 -0.04
CA GLN A 192 -5.41 11.61 0.47
C GLN A 192 -4.96 10.31 1.16
N SER A 193 -3.68 9.97 1.06
CA SER A 193 -3.08 8.83 1.76
C SER A 193 -3.03 9.09 3.26
N ALA A 194 -3.44 8.10 4.06
CA ALA A 194 -3.52 8.28 5.51
C ALA A 194 -3.64 6.97 6.28
N VAL A 195 -3.33 7.04 7.58
CA VAL A 195 -3.62 5.98 8.55
C VAL A 195 -4.71 6.45 9.53
N TRP A 196 -5.76 5.65 9.69
CA TRP A 196 -6.84 5.92 10.63
C TRP A 196 -6.55 5.34 12.03
N TYR A 197 -6.76 6.15 13.06
CA TYR A 197 -6.59 5.82 14.48
C TYR A 197 -7.97 5.87 15.17
N PRO A 198 -8.65 4.71 15.30
CA PRO A 198 -10.03 4.67 15.77
C PRO A 198 -10.26 5.28 17.16
N LEU A 199 -9.38 5.05 18.15
CA LEU A 199 -9.61 5.58 19.50
C LEU A 199 -9.37 7.08 19.58
N GLU A 200 -8.40 7.57 18.83
CA GLU A 200 -8.06 9.00 18.78
C GLU A 200 -9.03 9.81 17.90
N LYS A 201 -9.93 9.14 17.16
CA LYS A 201 -10.79 9.76 16.13
C LYS A 201 -9.98 10.62 15.17
N ARG A 202 -8.75 10.19 14.88
CA ARG A 202 -7.77 10.92 14.07
C ARG A 202 -7.46 10.13 12.81
N THR A 203 -7.25 10.86 11.72
CA THR A 203 -6.66 10.33 10.49
C THR A 203 -5.35 11.07 10.26
N ASP A 204 -4.23 10.34 10.30
CA ASP A 204 -2.90 10.93 10.05
C ASP A 204 -2.60 10.91 8.55
N TYR A 205 -2.83 12.06 7.93
CA TYR A 205 -2.46 12.34 6.53
C TYR A 205 -0.96 12.63 6.38
N GLY A 206 -0.27 12.82 7.50
CA GLY A 206 1.16 13.06 7.58
C GLY A 206 1.98 11.78 7.64
N PHE A 207 1.48 10.68 7.07
CA PHE A 207 2.10 9.35 7.16
C PHE A 207 3.57 9.33 6.70
N LEU A 208 4.02 10.37 5.97
CA LEU A 208 5.41 10.64 5.62
C LEU A 208 5.93 12.06 5.96
N THR A 209 5.11 12.99 6.45
CA THR A 209 5.48 14.42 6.57
C THR A 209 6.31 14.76 7.80
N LYS A 210 6.48 13.83 8.75
CA LYS A 210 7.30 14.03 9.97
C LYS A 210 8.77 13.61 9.80
N LEU A 211 9.22 13.40 8.57
CA LEU A 211 10.54 12.82 8.25
C LEU A 211 11.55 13.84 7.70
N SER A 212 11.21 15.13 7.71
CA SER A 212 12.10 16.25 7.33
C SER A 212 12.86 16.80 8.52
#